data_AF-A0AA36HBE1-F1
#
_entry.id   AF-A0AA36HBE1-F1
#
_cell.length_a   1.000
_cell.length_b   1.000
_cell.length_c   1.000
_cell.angle_alpha   90.00
_cell.angle_beta   90.00
_cell.angle_gamma   90.00
#
_symmetry.space_group_name_H-M   'P 1'
#
loop_
_entity.id
_entity.type
_entity.pdbx_description
1 polymer ?
#
loop_
_entity_poly.entity_id
_entity_poly.type
_entity_poly.pdbx_seq_one_letter_code
_entity_poly.pdbx_strand_id
1 'polypeptide(L)'
;MSIPLRGIVRVQRALLLARQAPRLCTPVSTSAVRSASTLDDGANKTHDHSLHFKLERYFAAAITPLFPAAYFIHGPVMDALLTAALVLHIHWGVQGVVQDYARPFVIGIPLAKAARAGVYLITAALLAGLLHFNTNDVGLTKAFEMVFSL
;
A
#
# COMPACT_ATOMS: atom_id res chain seq x y z
N MET A 1 -61.39 -10.64 -17.75
CA MET A 1 -60.26 -9.73 -18.00
C MET A 1 -59.29 -10.40 -18.96
N SER A 2 -59.37 -10.09 -20.24
CA SER A 2 -58.58 -10.70 -21.32
C SER A 2 -57.32 -9.88 -21.59
N ILE A 3 -56.15 -10.44 -21.25
CA ILE A 3 -54.85 -9.83 -21.57
C ILE A 3 -54.63 -9.97 -23.09
N PRO A 4 -54.31 -8.88 -23.82
CA PRO A 4 -54.18 -8.96 -25.27
C PRO A 4 -52.90 -9.73 -25.67
N LEU A 5 -53.09 -10.83 -26.40
CA LEU A 5 -52.07 -11.73 -26.97
C LEU A 5 -50.90 -11.03 -27.72
N ARG A 6 -51.09 -9.77 -28.16
CA ARG A 6 -50.05 -8.97 -28.80
C ARG A 6 -48.89 -8.59 -27.87
N GLY A 7 -49.11 -8.51 -26.56
CA GLY A 7 -48.06 -8.19 -25.59
C GLY A 7 -47.04 -9.33 -25.43
N ILE A 8 -47.52 -10.56 -25.41
CA ILE A 8 -46.71 -11.77 -25.17
C ILE A 8 -45.71 -12.00 -26.32
N VAL A 9 -46.13 -11.78 -27.56
CA VAL A 9 -45.28 -11.98 -28.76
C VAL A 9 -44.12 -10.98 -28.82
N ARG A 10 -44.30 -9.73 -28.35
CA ARG A 10 -43.20 -8.74 -28.30
C ARG A 10 -42.15 -9.10 -27.27
N VAL A 11 -42.58 -9.56 -26.09
CA VAL A 11 -41.66 -9.94 -25.00
C VAL A 11 -40.82 -11.15 -25.39
N GLN A 12 -41.41 -12.14 -26.09
CA GLN A 12 -40.67 -13.32 -26.54
C GLN A 12 -39.60 -13.01 -27.60
N ARG A 13 -39.87 -12.09 -28.54
CA ARG A 13 -38.88 -11.67 -29.54
C ARG A 13 -37.71 -10.90 -28.92
N ALA A 14 -37.98 -10.03 -27.93
CA ALA A 14 -36.94 -9.29 -27.23
C ALA A 14 -35.99 -10.20 -26.43
N LEU A 15 -36.55 -11.23 -25.77
CA LEU A 15 -35.76 -12.21 -25.02
C LEU A 15 -34.92 -13.14 -25.91
N LEU A 16 -35.41 -13.50 -27.09
CA LEU A 16 -34.64 -14.31 -28.05
C LEU A 16 -33.47 -13.53 -28.65
N LEU A 17 -33.63 -12.23 -28.95
CA LEU A 17 -32.53 -11.38 -29.42
C LEU A 17 -31.46 -11.18 -28.34
N ALA A 18 -31.86 -11.05 -27.07
CA ALA A 18 -30.92 -10.92 -25.95
C ALA A 18 -30.10 -12.21 -25.71
N ARG A 19 -30.63 -13.39 -26.05
CA ARG A 19 -29.91 -14.67 -25.95
C ARG A 19 -28.97 -14.94 -27.14
N GLN A 20 -29.17 -14.28 -28.28
CA GLN A 20 -28.35 -14.44 -29.48
C GLN A 20 -27.23 -13.40 -29.61
N ALA A 21 -27.14 -12.41 -28.72
CA ALA A 21 -26.02 -11.48 -28.72
C ALA A 21 -24.74 -12.21 -28.27
N PRO A 22 -23.75 -12.43 -29.15
CA PRO A 22 -22.48 -13.00 -28.72
C PRO A 22 -21.86 -12.03 -27.72
N ARG A 23 -21.47 -12.53 -26.54
CA ARG A 23 -20.61 -11.79 -25.62
C ARG A 23 -19.25 -11.66 -26.29
N LEU A 24 -19.10 -10.67 -27.16
CA LEU A 24 -17.78 -10.21 -27.59
C LEU A 24 -17.08 -9.65 -26.35
N CYS A 25 -16.23 -10.47 -25.73
CA CYS A 25 -15.11 -9.96 -24.96
C CYS A 25 -14.17 -9.30 -25.96
N THR A 26 -14.45 -8.04 -26.32
CA THR A 26 -13.44 -7.20 -26.94
C THR A 26 -12.33 -6.99 -25.92
N PRO A 27 -11.05 -7.28 -26.24
CA PRO A 27 -9.96 -6.83 -25.39
C PRO A 27 -9.96 -5.31 -25.48
N VAL A 28 -10.50 -4.66 -24.44
CA VAL A 28 -10.34 -3.22 -24.26
C VAL A 28 -8.85 -3.00 -24.01
N SER A 29 -8.10 -2.71 -25.07
CA SER A 29 -6.83 -1.99 -24.97
C SER A 29 -7.13 -0.73 -24.20
N THR A 30 -6.88 -0.78 -22.89
CA THR A 30 -7.21 0.29 -21.95
C THR A 30 -6.12 1.37 -22.06
N SER A 31 -6.00 1.97 -23.25
CA SER A 31 -5.45 3.31 -23.38
C SER A 31 -6.59 4.28 -23.05
N ALA A 32 -7.04 4.25 -21.79
CA ALA A 32 -7.95 5.27 -21.30
C ALA A 32 -7.16 6.59 -21.32
N VAL A 33 -7.42 7.41 -22.35
CA VAL A 33 -7.04 8.82 -22.32
C VAL A 33 -7.68 9.37 -21.06
N ARG A 34 -6.86 9.63 -20.04
CA ARG A 34 -7.31 10.37 -18.85
C ARG A 34 -7.60 11.79 -19.32
N SER A 35 -8.82 12.03 -19.79
CA SER A 35 -9.34 13.38 -19.91
C SER A 35 -9.40 13.94 -18.49
N ALA A 36 -8.46 14.82 -18.15
CA ALA A 36 -8.51 15.58 -16.92
C ALA A 36 -9.82 16.37 -16.93
N SER A 37 -10.75 16.02 -16.04
CA SER A 37 -11.96 16.80 -15.83
C SER A 37 -11.54 18.16 -15.27
N THR A 38 -11.80 19.23 -16.03
CA THR A 38 -11.56 20.62 -15.59
C THR A 38 -12.67 21.14 -14.66
N LEU A 39 -13.44 20.24 -14.03
CA LEU A 39 -14.44 20.59 -13.03
C LEU A 39 -13.70 21.01 -11.76
N ASP A 40 -13.91 22.26 -11.32
CA ASP A 40 -13.39 22.80 -10.06
C ASP A 40 -14.18 22.23 -8.87
N ASP A 41 -14.28 20.91 -8.75
CA ASP A 41 -15.01 20.21 -7.68
C ASP A 41 -14.20 20.19 -6.36
N GLY A 42 -13.19 21.06 -6.23
CA GLY A 42 -12.22 21.02 -5.13
C GLY A 42 -11.23 19.84 -5.19
N ALA A 43 -11.35 18.93 -6.17
CA ALA A 43 -10.40 17.84 -6.40
C ALA A 43 -8.96 18.35 -6.64
N ASN A 44 -8.83 19.53 -7.27
CA ASN A 44 -7.56 20.21 -7.53
C ASN A 44 -6.85 20.72 -6.25
N LYS A 45 -7.53 20.73 -5.10
CA LYS A 45 -6.95 21.09 -3.78
C LYS A 45 -6.34 19.89 -3.06
N THR A 46 -6.49 18.68 -3.58
CA THR A 46 -5.94 17.47 -2.98
C THR A 46 -4.51 17.25 -3.45
N HIS A 47 -3.57 17.10 -2.52
CA HIS A 47 -2.18 16.80 -2.87
C HIS A 47 -2.08 15.46 -3.60
N ASP A 48 -1.26 15.38 -4.64
CA ASP A 48 -1.03 14.14 -5.37
C ASP A 48 -0.21 13.15 -4.52
N HIS A 49 -0.86 12.06 -4.09
CA HIS A 49 -0.23 10.97 -3.33
C HIS A 49 0.25 9.83 -4.23
N SER A 50 0.09 9.94 -5.55
CA SER A 50 0.44 8.86 -6.48
C SER A 50 1.95 8.59 -6.52
N LEU A 51 2.78 9.64 -6.40
CA LEU A 51 4.23 9.49 -6.36
C LEU A 51 4.70 8.83 -5.07
N HIS A 52 4.13 9.23 -3.92
CA HIS A 52 4.44 8.60 -2.63
C HIS A 52 4.12 7.10 -2.67
N PHE A 53 2.93 6.75 -3.16
CA PHE A 53 2.53 5.35 -3.31
C PHE A 53 3.50 4.56 -4.21
N LYS A 54 3.87 5.12 -5.38
CA LYS A 54 4.83 4.47 -6.29
C LYS A 54 6.19 4.27 -5.61
N LEU A 55 6.71 5.29 -4.92
CA LEU A 55 7.98 5.23 -4.20
C LEU A 55 7.98 4.12 -3.15
N GLU A 56 6.93 4.02 -2.34
CA GLU A 56 6.79 2.95 -1.35
C GLU A 56 6.88 1.56 -2.00
N ARG A 57 6.20 1.36 -3.14
CA ARG A 57 6.19 0.06 -3.82
C ARG A 57 7.55 -0.26 -4.44
N TYR A 58 8.21 0.71 -5.08
CA TYR A 58 9.55 0.54 -5.61
C TYR A 58 10.57 0.25 -4.50
N PHE A 59 10.46 0.96 -3.38
CA PHE A 59 11.34 0.75 -2.24
C PHE A 59 11.13 -0.64 -1.61
N ALA A 60 9.88 -1.08 -1.43
CA ALA A 60 9.58 -2.43 -0.96
C ALA A 60 10.16 -3.50 -1.92
N ALA A 61 10.00 -3.31 -3.23
CA ALA A 61 10.60 -4.21 -4.23
C ALA A 61 12.13 -4.22 -4.17
N ALA A 62 12.77 -3.07 -3.90
CA ALA A 62 14.21 -2.95 -3.76
C ALA A 62 14.77 -3.60 -2.49
N ILE A 63 13.99 -3.63 -1.40
CA ILE A 63 14.40 -4.31 -0.15
C ILE A 63 14.28 -5.83 -0.27
N THR A 64 13.39 -6.37 -1.11
CA THR A 64 13.23 -7.83 -1.29
C THR A 64 14.56 -8.58 -1.52
N PRO A 65 15.46 -8.18 -2.45
CA PRO A 65 16.76 -8.84 -2.61
C PRO A 65 17.77 -8.53 -1.49
N LEU A 66 17.54 -7.49 -0.66
CA LEU A 66 18.44 -7.14 0.44
C LEU A 66 18.42 -8.20 1.55
N PHE A 67 17.27 -8.82 1.82
CA PHE A 67 17.16 -9.88 2.84
C PHE A 67 18.01 -11.12 2.53
N PRO A 68 17.91 -11.77 1.35
CA PRO A 68 18.81 -12.87 1.03
C PRO A 68 20.27 -12.41 0.91
N ALA A 69 20.54 -11.18 0.45
CA ALA A 69 21.91 -10.66 0.44
C ALA A 69 22.49 -10.58 1.87
N ALA A 70 21.71 -10.11 2.84
CA ALA A 70 22.13 -10.03 4.23
C ALA A 70 22.31 -11.40 4.91
N TYR A 71 21.69 -12.46 4.39
CA TYR A 71 21.93 -13.82 4.86
C TYR A 71 23.31 -14.36 4.45
N PHE A 72 23.86 -13.91 3.32
CA PHE A 72 25.16 -14.38 2.83
C PHE A 72 26.30 -13.39 3.12
N ILE A 73 26.00 -12.10 3.22
CA ILE A 73 26.99 -11.03 3.38
C ILE A 73 26.74 -10.33 4.71
N HIS A 74 27.62 -10.58 5.67
CA HIS A 74 27.54 -9.98 7.01
C HIS A 74 28.51 -8.79 7.12
N GLY A 75 28.23 -7.88 8.07
CA GLY A 75 29.14 -6.80 8.46
C GLY A 75 28.46 -5.44 8.63
N PRO A 76 29.21 -4.43 9.11
CA PRO A 76 28.65 -3.15 9.56
C PRO A 76 27.98 -2.35 8.43
N VAL A 77 28.47 -2.49 7.18
CA VAL A 77 27.84 -1.86 6.01
C VAL A 77 26.47 -2.48 5.72
N MET A 78 26.37 -3.82 5.78
CA MET A 78 25.09 -4.51 5.58
C MET A 78 24.11 -4.17 6.70
N ASP A 79 24.58 -4.13 7.95
CA ASP A 79 23.77 -3.77 9.11
C ASP A 79 23.23 -2.33 9.01
N ALA A 80 24.04 -1.39 8.54
CA ALA A 80 23.61 -0.02 8.27
C ALA A 80 22.57 0.06 7.14
N LEU A 81 22.78 -0.67 6.04
CA LEU A 81 21.82 -0.75 4.93
C LEU A 81 20.49 -1.34 5.38
N LEU A 82 20.52 -2.46 6.11
CA LEU A 82 19.34 -3.08 6.70
C LEU A 82 18.62 -2.12 7.63
N THR A 83 19.36 -1.38 8.46
CA THR A 83 18.78 -0.41 9.40
C THR A 83 18.02 0.69 8.66
N ALA A 84 18.65 1.32 7.67
CA ALA A 84 17.99 2.37 6.88
C ALA A 84 16.77 1.84 6.12
N ALA A 85 16.91 0.66 5.50
CA ALA A 85 15.84 -0.01 4.76
C ALA A 85 14.63 -0.35 5.65
N LEU A 86 14.88 -1.03 6.78
CA LEU A 86 13.85 -1.45 7.72
C LEU A 86 13.15 -0.25 8.34
N VAL A 87 13.90 0.73 8.84
CA VAL A 87 13.32 1.93 9.48
C VAL A 87 12.39 2.66 8.53
N LEU A 88 12.81 2.88 7.27
CA LEU A 88 11.98 3.59 6.30
C LEU A 88 10.74 2.78 5.89
N HIS A 89 10.91 1.47 5.66
CA HIS A 89 9.79 0.58 5.31
C HIS A 89 8.76 0.49 6.45
N ILE A 90 9.23 0.34 7.68
CA ILE A 90 8.38 0.28 8.87
C ILE A 90 7.68 1.62 9.11
N HIS A 91 8.35 2.76 8.89
CA HIS A 91 7.75 4.08 9.05
C HIS A 91 6.49 4.25 8.19
N TRP A 92 6.60 3.97 6.88
CA TRP A 92 5.44 4.06 5.97
C TRP A 92 4.36 3.03 6.31
N GLY A 93 4.75 1.81 6.68
CA GLY A 93 3.81 0.77 7.10
C GLY A 93 3.01 1.17 8.34
N VAL A 94 3.68 1.60 9.40
CA VAL A 94 3.04 2.02 10.66
C VAL A 94 2.20 3.27 10.46
N GLN A 95 2.63 4.21 9.61
CA GLN A 95 1.81 5.38 9.27
C GLN A 95 0.47 4.96 8.66
N GLY A 96 0.47 4.00 7.73
CA GLY A 96 -0.75 3.43 7.15
C GLY A 96 -1.64 2.76 8.20
N VAL A 97 -1.06 1.91 9.06
CA VAL A 97 -1.79 1.25 10.16
C VAL A 97 -2.44 2.28 11.09
N VAL A 98 -1.71 3.34 11.47
CA VAL A 98 -2.26 4.40 12.32
C VAL A 98 -3.37 5.17 11.61
N GLN A 99 -3.23 5.46 10.30
CA GLN A 99 -4.29 6.09 9.52
C GLN A 99 -5.57 5.24 9.45
N ASP A 100 -5.42 3.92 9.37
CA ASP A 100 -6.55 2.99 9.26
C ASP A 100 -7.31 2.82 10.58
N TYR A 101 -6.60 2.75 11.71
CA TYR A 101 -7.19 2.40 13.02
C TYR A 101 -7.34 3.57 13.99
N ALA A 102 -6.47 4.59 13.94
CA ALA A 102 -6.56 5.77 14.81
C ALA A 102 -7.57 6.80 14.26
N ARG A 103 -8.81 6.34 14.07
CA ARG A 103 -9.89 7.13 13.47
C ARG A 103 -10.40 8.18 14.47
N PRO A 104 -10.47 9.48 14.10
CA PRO A 104 -10.97 10.54 14.99
C PRO A 104 -12.37 10.27 15.56
N PHE A 105 -13.19 9.53 14.83
CA PHE A 105 -14.53 9.12 15.26
C PHE A 105 -14.53 8.14 16.43
N VAL A 106 -13.52 7.26 16.54
CA VAL A 106 -13.47 6.19 17.55
C VAL A 106 -12.72 6.67 18.79
N ILE A 107 -11.55 7.27 18.60
CA ILE A 107 -10.62 7.60 19.70
C ILE A 107 -10.63 9.10 20.06
N GLY A 108 -11.40 9.90 19.33
CA GLY A 108 -11.42 11.36 19.47
C GLY A 108 -10.33 12.06 18.65
N ILE A 109 -10.64 13.30 18.24
CA ILE A 109 -9.75 14.15 17.43
C ILE A 109 -8.37 14.40 18.08
N PRO A 110 -8.24 14.73 19.38
CA PRO A 110 -6.92 15.02 19.95
C PRO A 110 -6.03 13.77 19.99
N LEU A 111 -6.61 12.62 20.35
CA LEU A 111 -5.85 11.37 20.44
C LEU A 111 -5.46 10.84 19.04
N ALA A 112 -6.30 11.00 18.04
CA ALA A 112 -5.95 10.67 16.65
C ALA A 112 -4.79 11.52 16.11
N LYS A 113 -4.72 12.81 16.48
CA LYS A 113 -3.57 13.66 16.14
C LYS A 113 -2.30 13.22 16.88
N ALA A 114 -2.42 12.91 18.17
CA ALA A 114 -1.31 12.41 18.96
C ALA A 114 -0.77 11.06 18.42
N ALA A 115 -1.65 10.14 18.01
CA ALA A 115 -1.27 8.86 17.42
C ALA A 115 -0.46 9.05 16.13
N ARG A 116 -0.87 9.98 15.25
CA ARG A 116 -0.13 10.32 14.02
C ARG A 116 1.25 10.91 14.33
N ALA A 117 1.34 11.79 15.34
CA ALA A 117 2.64 12.31 15.79
C ALA A 117 3.52 11.22 16.42
N GLY A 118 2.91 10.27 17.13
CA GLY A 118 3.58 9.14 17.77
C GLY A 118 4.32 8.23 16.79
N VAL A 119 3.86 8.13 15.53
CA VAL A 119 4.57 7.39 14.48
C VAL A 119 6.00 7.90 14.32
N TYR A 120 6.20 9.22 14.31
CA TYR A 120 7.54 9.81 14.19
C TYR A 120 8.41 9.52 15.41
N LEU A 121 7.83 9.50 16.61
CA LEU A 121 8.54 9.12 17.82
C LEU A 121 8.99 7.66 17.79
N ILE A 122 8.11 6.75 17.37
CA ILE A 122 8.43 5.33 17.22
C ILE A 122 9.54 5.14 16.18
N THR A 123 9.45 5.82 15.03
CA THR A 123 10.48 5.74 13.99
C THR A 123 11.82 6.30 14.46
N ALA A 124 11.83 7.43 15.17
CA ALA A 124 13.05 8.01 15.73
C ALA A 124 13.69 7.08 16.78
N ALA A 125 12.88 6.52 17.67
CA ALA A 125 13.32 5.56 18.68
C ALA A 125 13.88 4.28 18.04
N LEU A 126 13.20 3.75 17.01
CA LEU A 126 13.65 2.59 16.25
C LEU A 126 15.00 2.87 15.58
N LEU A 127 15.14 4.01 14.88
CA LEU A 127 16.39 4.39 14.24
C LEU A 127 17.52 4.54 15.24
N ALA A 128 17.28 5.25 16.35
CA ALA A 128 18.29 5.44 17.40
C ALA A 128 18.70 4.10 18.02
N GLY A 129 17.74 3.22 18.30
CA GLY A 129 18.00 1.89 18.85
C GLY A 129 18.85 1.02 17.91
N LEU A 130 18.50 0.94 16.63
CA LEU A 130 19.26 0.14 15.67
C LEU A 130 20.65 0.74 15.38
N LEU A 131 20.77 2.06 15.29
CA LEU A 131 22.08 2.71 15.15
C LEU A 131 22.97 2.48 16.37
N HIS A 132 22.40 2.57 17.58
CA HIS A 132 23.14 2.28 18.80
C HIS A 132 23.59 0.81 18.84
N PHE A 133 22.70 -0.12 18.50
CA PHE A 133 22.99 -1.55 18.42
C PHE A 133 24.09 -1.88 17.41
N ASN A 134 24.09 -1.25 16.24
CA ASN A 134 25.12 -1.48 15.23
C ASN A 134 26.48 -0.86 15.57
N THR A 135 26.52 0.16 16.43
CA THR A 135 27.76 0.89 16.74
C THR A 135 28.37 0.52 18.09
N ASN A 136 27.55 0.12 19.07
CA ASN A 136 27.98 -0.19 20.44
C ASN A 136 27.78 -1.65 20.81
N ASP A 137 27.14 -2.44 19.96
CA ASP A 137 26.92 -3.87 20.14
C ASP A 137 27.37 -4.64 18.89
N VAL A 138 27.01 -5.91 18.77
CA VAL A 138 27.46 -6.84 17.72
C VAL A 138 26.96 -6.53 16.31
N GLY A 139 25.86 -5.77 16.15
CA GLY A 139 25.20 -5.53 14.86
C GLY A 139 24.18 -6.59 14.46
N LEU A 140 23.26 -6.22 13.55
CA LEU A 140 22.07 -7.02 13.21
C LEU A 140 22.40 -8.41 12.66
N THR A 141 23.19 -8.50 11.59
CA THR A 141 23.54 -9.77 10.95
C THR A 141 24.25 -10.72 11.92
N LYS A 142 25.18 -10.20 12.73
CA LYS A 142 25.89 -11.02 13.72
C LYS A 142 25.01 -11.46 14.88
N ALA A 143 24.08 -10.61 15.32
CA ALA A 143 23.09 -10.97 16.33
C ALA A 143 22.26 -12.18 15.89
N PHE A 144 21.77 -12.18 14.65
CA PHE A 144 21.05 -13.35 14.12
C PHE A 144 21.94 -14.58 14.03
N GLU A 145 23.18 -14.45 13.55
CA GLU A 145 24.14 -15.56 13.49
C GLU A 145 24.34 -16.21 14.87
N MET A 146 24.47 -15.41 15.93
CA MET A 146 24.61 -15.93 17.30
C MET A 146 23.34 -16.64 17.77
N VAL A 147 22.15 -16.06 17.54
CA VAL A 147 20.88 -16.69 17.96
C VAL A 147 20.62 -18.01 17.22
N PHE A 148 20.98 -18.10 15.94
CA PHE A 148 20.86 -19.34 15.15
C PHE A 148 21.94 -20.39 15.46
N SER A 149 22.96 -20.03 16.26
CA SER A 149 23.99 -20.96 16.73
C SER A 149 23.67 -21.61 18.09
N LEU A 150 22.57 -21.21 18.73
CA LEU A 150 22.06 -21.78 19.97
C LEU A 150 21.42 -23.16 19.73
#